data_AF-A0A0S4TP33-F1
#
_entry.id   AF-A0A0S4TP33-F1
#
_cell.length_a   1.000
_cell.length_b   1.000
_cell.length_c   1.000
_cell.angle_alpha   90.00
_cell.angle_beta   90.00
_cell.angle_gamma   90.00
#
_symmetry.space_group_name_H-M   'P 1'
#
loop_
_entity.id
_entity.type
_entity.pdbx_description
1 polymer ?
#
loop_
_entity_poly.entity_id
_entity_poly.type
_entity_poly.pdbx_seq_one_letter_code
_entity_poly.pdbx_strand_id
1 'polypeptide(L)'
;MILSHRYTLIALAAAILSSGAHAAGASVTAPWGKVAEPSLPADSAVCKTLAATITPVNGSIDTVDGNPSNSQPDASRIQTAIDNCPAGQAVRLVKGSAGESGFLSGSLKLKSGVTLWIDTGVTLFASRNPADFDNGVGTCGTATTSNTKSCNALIVARDTAGSGVVGDGIIDGRGGSLVTSGPNANQMTWWDIAYLNKTKGLNQQNPRLIQVYNGSAFTLYRVTVQNSPNFHIVTTGTAGVTAWGIKIVTPSLAYTVPGYKCAAGTTPDKVTPATCFTPETVKNTDGFDPGQSSNVVLANSYISTGDDHVAIKASGGATRNLLFAHNHLYYGHGLSIGSETDGGVSNMQVTDLAMDGNDSPGGNGLRIKSDISRGGKVNNIVYNGICMRNVKEPLVFDPFYSNTKGSLYPNFTNIVVKNFHDLGSAKGITRTMTFLGYEVKKRTNPLTLTLDNVVFDGTQPAFDVAHNGGPASPNGTHFTFGGNGPVSFANAIVTSSTTDVTVTGTPGTAAAVNCSNAFVPLKSVAPTSPI
;
A
#
# COMPACT_ATOMS: atom_id res chain seq x y z
N MET A 1 -20.23 -62.32 -27.21
CA MET A 1 -20.86 -60.99 -27.35
C MET A 1 -20.08 -60.04 -26.49
N ILE A 2 -19.42 -59.08 -27.12
CA ILE A 2 -18.55 -58.06 -26.53
C ILE A 2 -19.43 -57.09 -25.74
N LEU A 3 -19.06 -56.72 -24.51
CA LEU A 3 -19.28 -55.36 -24.00
C LEU A 3 -18.30 -55.05 -22.88
N SER A 4 -17.45 -54.06 -23.16
CA SER A 4 -16.51 -53.43 -22.26
C SER A 4 -17.25 -52.57 -21.23
N HIS A 5 -16.82 -52.60 -19.97
CA HIS A 5 -17.10 -51.52 -19.01
C HIS A 5 -15.76 -50.96 -18.55
N ARG A 6 -15.40 -49.81 -19.15
CA ARG A 6 -14.31 -48.97 -18.67
C ARG A 6 -14.85 -48.17 -17.49
N TYR A 7 -14.42 -48.49 -16.27
CA TYR A 7 -14.54 -47.58 -15.14
C TYR A 7 -13.37 -46.59 -15.22
N THR A 8 -13.68 -45.38 -15.62
CA THR A 8 -12.77 -44.23 -15.58
C THR A 8 -12.50 -43.89 -14.11
N LEU A 9 -11.28 -44.12 -13.64
CA LEU A 9 -10.80 -43.55 -12.38
C LEU A 9 -10.78 -42.02 -12.52
N ILE A 10 -11.74 -41.36 -11.88
CA ILE A 10 -11.69 -39.92 -11.65
C ILE A 10 -10.67 -39.71 -10.51
N ALA A 11 -9.45 -39.33 -10.87
CA ALA A 11 -8.47 -38.86 -9.91
C ALA A 11 -8.95 -37.52 -9.35
N LEU A 12 -9.47 -37.51 -8.11
CA LEU A 12 -9.65 -36.29 -7.33
C LEU A 12 -8.24 -35.73 -7.04
N ALA A 13 -7.80 -34.75 -7.83
CA ALA A 13 -6.67 -33.92 -7.47
C ALA A 13 -7.10 -32.97 -6.36
N ALA A 14 -6.99 -33.41 -5.11
CA ALA A 14 -7.01 -32.51 -3.96
C ALA A 14 -5.76 -31.62 -4.06
N ALA A 15 -5.94 -30.37 -4.46
CA ALA A 15 -4.89 -29.36 -4.38
C ALA A 15 -4.65 -29.04 -2.89
N ILE A 16 -3.77 -29.82 -2.27
CA ILE A 16 -3.21 -29.49 -0.96
C ILE A 16 -2.34 -28.25 -1.18
N LEU A 17 -2.88 -27.07 -0.87
CA LEU A 17 -2.08 -25.86 -0.70
C LEU A 17 -1.24 -26.06 0.56
N SER A 18 -0.04 -26.63 0.39
CA SER A 18 0.99 -26.58 1.42
C SER A 18 1.39 -25.13 1.60
N SER A 19 1.07 -24.53 2.75
CA SER A 19 1.65 -23.29 3.25
C SER A 19 3.11 -23.52 3.67
N GLY A 20 3.93 -23.98 2.70
CA GLY A 20 5.37 -24.02 2.84
C GLY A 20 5.90 -22.60 2.71
N ALA A 21 6.78 -22.19 3.63
CA ALA A 21 7.53 -20.96 3.51
C ALA A 21 8.13 -20.87 2.09
N HIS A 22 7.71 -19.88 1.30
CA HIS A 22 8.20 -19.73 -0.06
C HIS A 22 9.73 -19.63 -0.05
N ALA A 23 10.38 -20.50 -0.83
CA ALA A 23 11.82 -20.46 -1.02
C ALA A 23 12.20 -19.13 -1.68
N ALA A 24 13.29 -18.51 -1.24
CA ALA A 24 13.80 -17.30 -1.90
C ALA A 24 14.19 -17.66 -3.34
N GLY A 25 13.87 -16.82 -4.32
CA GLY A 25 14.15 -17.05 -5.74
C GLY A 25 13.00 -17.67 -6.56
N ALA A 26 11.83 -17.93 -5.99
CA ALA A 26 10.69 -18.47 -6.73
C ALA A 26 9.97 -17.39 -7.55
N SER A 27 9.79 -17.62 -8.85
CA SER A 27 8.99 -16.73 -9.71
C SER A 27 7.52 -16.74 -9.31
N VAL A 28 6.85 -15.59 -9.40
CA VAL A 28 5.38 -15.51 -9.28
C VAL A 28 4.74 -15.61 -10.66
N THR A 29 3.54 -16.18 -10.74
CA THR A 29 2.80 -16.32 -12.00
C THR A 29 1.70 -15.27 -12.05
N ALA A 30 1.87 -14.26 -12.90
CA ALA A 30 0.85 -13.27 -13.20
C ALA A 30 0.00 -13.70 -14.40
N PRO A 31 -1.21 -13.14 -14.56
CA PRO A 31 -2.05 -13.41 -15.74
C PRO A 31 -1.38 -13.11 -17.08
N TRP A 32 -0.37 -12.22 -17.10
CA TRP A 32 0.39 -11.85 -18.30
C TRP A 32 1.76 -12.54 -18.41
N GLY A 33 2.10 -13.46 -17.51
CA GLY A 33 3.34 -14.24 -17.58
C GLY A 33 4.02 -14.46 -16.22
N LYS A 34 5.09 -15.25 -16.23
CA LYS A 34 5.94 -15.44 -15.05
C LYS A 34 6.81 -14.20 -14.81
N VAL A 35 6.89 -13.76 -13.56
CA VAL A 35 7.76 -12.67 -13.12
C VAL A 35 8.76 -13.25 -12.13
N ALA A 36 10.04 -13.17 -12.46
CA ALA A 36 11.11 -13.66 -11.60
C ALA A 36 11.42 -12.66 -10.48
N GLU A 37 11.95 -13.16 -9.37
CA GLU A 37 12.55 -12.30 -8.36
C GLU A 37 13.68 -11.47 -9.01
N PRO A 38 13.72 -10.14 -8.83
CA PRO A 38 14.82 -9.32 -9.32
C PRO A 38 16.17 -9.74 -8.73
N SER A 39 17.25 -9.40 -9.41
CA SER A 39 18.61 -9.53 -8.84
C SER A 39 19.19 -8.15 -8.56
N LEU A 40 20.08 -8.07 -7.57
CA LEU A 40 20.88 -6.86 -7.39
C LEU A 40 21.86 -6.72 -8.56
N PRO A 41 22.18 -5.48 -9.00
CA PRO A 41 23.23 -5.25 -9.98
C PRO A 41 24.54 -5.94 -9.58
N ALA A 42 25.24 -6.54 -10.54
CA ALA A 42 26.58 -7.07 -10.29
C ALA A 42 27.55 -5.93 -9.94
N ASP A 43 28.60 -6.21 -9.16
CA ASP A 43 29.61 -5.20 -8.80
C ASP A 43 30.27 -4.57 -10.04
N SER A 44 30.43 -5.34 -11.13
CA SER A 44 30.93 -4.84 -12.42
C SER A 44 29.98 -3.86 -13.13
N ALA A 45 28.73 -3.78 -12.72
CA ALA A 45 27.72 -2.84 -13.22
C ALA A 45 27.58 -1.59 -12.34
N VAL A 46 28.41 -1.44 -11.31
CA VAL A 46 28.43 -0.23 -10.47
C VAL A 46 29.26 0.87 -11.17
N CYS A 47 28.58 1.90 -11.68
CA CYS A 47 29.24 3.03 -12.34
C CYS A 47 29.93 3.97 -11.33
N LYS A 48 29.36 4.07 -10.12
CA LYS A 48 29.88 4.93 -9.06
C LYS A 48 29.50 4.39 -7.69
N THR A 49 30.50 4.29 -6.81
CA THR A 49 30.30 4.07 -5.37
C THR A 49 30.47 5.39 -4.64
N LEU A 50 29.53 5.73 -3.78
CA LEU A 50 29.58 6.89 -2.88
C LEU A 50 29.58 6.38 -1.43
N ALA A 51 30.50 6.87 -0.62
CA ALA A 51 30.59 6.55 0.80
C ALA A 51 29.77 7.56 1.63
N ALA A 52 29.09 7.06 2.67
CA ALA A 52 28.40 7.87 3.66
C ALA A 52 29.38 8.78 4.42
N THR A 53 28.90 9.92 4.88
CA THR A 53 29.69 10.91 5.64
C THR A 53 29.01 11.33 6.95
N ILE A 54 27.82 10.80 7.22
CA ILE A 54 27.02 11.13 8.40
C ILE A 54 26.89 9.88 9.28
N THR A 55 26.99 10.06 10.59
CA THR A 55 26.73 9.01 11.58
C THR A 55 25.39 9.28 12.27
N PRO A 56 24.33 8.51 11.96
CA PRO A 56 23.05 8.62 12.67
C PRO A 56 23.19 8.22 14.13
N VAL A 57 22.46 8.91 15.00
CA VAL A 57 22.36 8.59 16.43
C VAL A 57 20.93 8.12 16.69
N ASN A 58 20.79 6.87 17.15
CA ASN A 58 19.48 6.23 17.40
C ASN A 58 18.53 6.32 16.19
N GLY A 59 19.07 6.15 14.98
CA GLY A 59 18.30 6.22 13.73
C GLY A 59 17.91 7.63 13.27
N SER A 60 18.35 8.68 13.97
CA SER A 60 18.10 10.08 13.61
C SER A 60 19.36 10.83 13.22
N ILE A 61 19.19 11.84 12.37
CA ILE A 61 20.21 12.84 12.00
C ILE A 61 19.70 14.28 12.20
N ASP A 62 18.72 14.48 13.08
CA ASP A 62 18.08 15.79 13.33
C ASP A 62 19.03 16.89 13.80
N THR A 63 20.21 16.52 14.31
CA THR A 63 21.26 17.48 14.66
C THR A 63 22.07 17.95 13.45
N VAL A 64 22.05 17.24 12.32
CA VAL A 64 22.88 17.51 11.14
C VAL A 64 22.32 18.66 10.30
N ASP A 65 21.01 18.68 10.07
CA ASP A 65 20.31 19.67 9.23
C ASP A 65 19.50 20.69 10.04
N GLY A 66 19.85 20.90 11.31
CA GLY A 66 19.23 21.95 12.12
C GLY A 66 19.45 23.36 11.55
N ASN A 67 20.52 23.55 10.77
CA ASN A 67 20.69 24.73 9.92
C ASN A 67 20.17 24.43 8.50
N PRO A 68 19.09 25.09 8.04
CA PRO A 68 18.53 24.89 6.70
C PRO A 68 19.52 25.11 5.55
N SER A 69 20.58 25.90 5.74
CA SER A 69 21.60 26.11 4.70
C SER A 69 22.48 24.87 4.44
N ASN A 70 22.45 23.86 5.32
CA ASN A 70 23.19 22.60 5.18
C ASN A 70 22.27 21.37 5.22
N SER A 71 21.11 21.48 4.57
CA SER A 71 20.03 20.50 4.68
C SER A 71 20.06 19.37 3.65
N GLN A 72 20.99 19.43 2.69
CA GLN A 72 21.14 18.42 1.63
C GLN A 72 22.58 18.28 1.11
N PRO A 73 23.58 18.04 1.98
CA PRO A 73 25.00 17.99 1.61
C PRO A 73 25.32 16.92 0.55
N ASP A 74 24.50 15.88 0.42
CA ASP A 74 24.75 14.79 -0.52
C ASP A 74 24.01 14.93 -1.86
N ALA A 75 23.05 15.86 -1.98
CA ALA A 75 22.19 15.95 -3.16
C ALA A 75 22.98 16.14 -4.45
N SER A 76 23.93 17.09 -4.47
CA SER A 76 24.73 17.38 -5.66
C SER A 76 25.61 16.19 -6.07
N ARG A 77 26.27 15.52 -5.11
CA ARG A 77 27.17 14.40 -5.44
C ARG A 77 26.41 13.14 -5.88
N ILE A 78 25.24 12.87 -5.29
CA ILE A 78 24.39 11.75 -5.70
C ILE A 78 23.80 12.04 -7.09
N GLN A 79 23.26 13.23 -7.32
CA GLN A 79 22.71 13.62 -8.62
C GLN A 79 23.78 13.54 -9.72
N THR A 80 24.97 14.09 -9.47
CA THR A 80 26.10 14.00 -10.41
C THR A 80 26.48 12.56 -10.74
N ALA A 81 26.43 11.66 -9.75
CA ALA A 81 26.69 10.24 -9.99
C ALA A 81 25.61 9.60 -10.87
N ILE A 82 24.33 9.90 -10.63
CA ILE A 82 23.20 9.40 -11.42
C ILE A 82 23.28 9.90 -12.86
N ASP A 83 23.54 11.20 -13.06
CA ASP A 83 23.57 11.83 -14.38
C ASP A 83 24.68 11.24 -15.27
N ASN A 84 25.84 10.95 -14.67
CA ASN A 84 26.98 10.36 -15.37
C ASN A 84 26.94 8.83 -15.47
N CYS A 85 26.00 8.17 -14.78
CA CYS A 85 25.88 6.72 -14.82
C CYS A 85 25.33 6.26 -16.19
N PRO A 86 25.97 5.29 -16.87
CA PRO A 86 25.43 4.69 -18.09
C PRO A 86 24.14 3.90 -17.83
N ALA A 87 23.30 3.78 -18.85
CA ALA A 87 22.12 2.91 -18.78
C ALA A 87 22.53 1.45 -18.54
N GLY A 88 21.77 0.72 -17.73
CA GLY A 88 22.06 -0.64 -17.29
C GLY A 88 23.02 -0.74 -16.09
N GLN A 89 23.46 0.41 -15.54
CA GLN A 89 24.40 0.47 -14.42
C GLN A 89 23.77 1.08 -13.15
N ALA A 90 24.49 0.98 -12.03
CA ALA A 90 24.03 1.41 -10.73
C ALA A 90 24.96 2.42 -10.04
N VAL A 91 24.37 3.40 -9.37
CA VAL A 91 25.04 4.21 -8.35
C VAL A 91 24.82 3.52 -7.00
N ARG A 92 25.90 3.14 -6.31
CA ARG A 92 25.85 2.43 -5.02
C ARG A 92 26.23 3.34 -3.86
N LEU A 93 25.35 3.44 -2.87
CA LEU A 93 25.57 4.15 -1.61
C LEU A 93 26.04 3.14 -0.54
N VAL A 94 27.24 3.33 0.00
CA VAL A 94 27.89 2.42 0.96
C VAL A 94 28.25 3.15 2.26
N LYS A 95 28.59 2.39 3.30
CA LYS A 95 29.13 2.96 4.55
C LYS A 95 30.45 3.69 4.32
N GLY A 96 30.70 4.70 5.15
CA GLY A 96 31.98 5.39 5.23
C GLY A 96 33.05 4.54 5.91
N SER A 97 34.31 4.88 5.68
CA SER A 97 35.45 4.14 6.23
C SER A 97 35.59 4.25 7.75
N ALA A 98 34.99 5.26 8.38
CA ALA A 98 34.98 5.43 9.83
C ALA A 98 33.66 4.95 10.47
N GLY A 99 32.81 4.24 9.70
CA GLY A 99 31.55 3.69 10.18
C GLY A 99 30.33 4.58 9.94
N GLU A 100 30.48 5.69 9.22
CA GLU A 100 29.37 6.52 8.78
C GLU A 100 28.38 5.70 7.95
N SER A 101 27.10 6.00 8.06
CA SER A 101 26.04 5.23 7.40
C SER A 101 24.89 6.07 6.84
N GLY A 102 24.93 7.39 7.05
CA GLY A 102 23.92 8.33 6.58
C GLY A 102 24.34 9.09 5.33
N PHE A 103 23.36 9.25 4.43
CA PHE A 103 23.32 10.27 3.39
C PHE A 103 22.13 11.19 3.65
N LEU A 104 22.25 12.48 3.35
CA LEU A 104 21.19 13.47 3.51
C LEU A 104 21.00 14.25 2.21
N SER A 105 19.79 14.18 1.65
CA SER A 105 19.48 14.77 0.35
C SER A 105 18.10 15.41 0.29
N GLY A 106 17.98 16.46 -0.53
CA GLY A 106 16.72 16.90 -1.13
C GLY A 106 16.33 16.04 -2.32
N SER A 107 15.46 16.55 -3.19
CA SER A 107 14.96 15.83 -4.37
C SER A 107 16.07 15.35 -5.31
N LEU A 108 16.03 14.07 -5.67
CA LEU A 108 16.91 13.40 -6.63
C LEU A 108 16.10 12.95 -7.86
N LYS A 109 16.68 13.11 -9.06
CA LYS A 109 16.10 12.67 -10.33
C LYS A 109 16.81 11.43 -10.84
N LEU A 110 16.08 10.32 -10.96
CA LEU A 110 16.59 9.12 -11.60
C LEU A 110 16.64 9.29 -13.12
N LYS A 111 17.72 8.77 -13.71
CA LYS A 111 17.95 8.71 -15.16
C LYS A 111 17.45 7.37 -15.72
N SER A 112 16.98 7.38 -16.96
CA SER A 112 16.57 6.16 -17.68
C SER A 112 17.70 5.12 -17.69
N GLY A 113 17.38 3.87 -17.36
CA GLY A 113 18.30 2.75 -17.26
C GLY A 113 19.22 2.75 -16.03
N VAL A 114 19.16 3.76 -15.15
CA VAL A 114 20.04 3.86 -13.98
C VAL A 114 19.33 3.35 -12.73
N THR A 115 20.05 2.54 -11.95
CA THR A 115 19.59 2.03 -10.65
C THR A 115 20.28 2.77 -9.50
N LEU A 116 19.53 3.21 -8.50
CA LEU A 116 20.08 3.66 -7.22
C LEU A 116 20.11 2.47 -6.25
N TRP A 117 21.30 2.06 -5.83
CA TRP A 117 21.50 0.95 -4.90
C TRP A 117 21.91 1.49 -3.52
N ILE A 118 21.06 1.28 -2.51
CA ILE A 118 21.34 1.63 -1.12
C ILE A 118 21.75 0.37 -0.37
N ASP A 119 23.01 0.32 0.07
CA ASP A 119 23.60 -0.90 0.62
C ASP A 119 23.13 -1.21 2.05
N THR A 120 23.39 -2.43 2.50
CA THR A 120 22.99 -2.91 3.84
C THR A 120 23.55 -1.99 4.94
N GLY A 121 22.65 -1.54 5.82
CA GLY A 121 23.01 -0.67 6.94
C GLY A 121 23.39 0.75 6.55
N VAL A 122 23.02 1.19 5.34
CA VAL A 122 23.07 2.58 4.88
C VAL A 122 21.66 3.17 4.86
N THR A 123 21.53 4.43 5.24
CA THR A 123 20.27 5.17 5.18
C THR A 123 20.41 6.42 4.32
N LEU A 124 19.52 6.58 3.33
CA LEU A 124 19.28 7.84 2.64
C LEU A 124 18.16 8.59 3.36
N PHE A 125 18.52 9.65 4.07
CA PHE A 125 17.60 10.53 4.77
C PHE A 125 17.13 11.67 3.86
N ALA A 126 15.84 11.96 3.94
CA ALA A 126 15.27 13.17 3.37
C ALA A 126 15.68 14.42 4.19
N SER A 127 15.90 15.52 3.49
CA SER A 127 15.96 16.85 4.10
C SER A 127 14.67 17.18 4.85
N ARG A 128 14.79 17.95 5.96
CA ARG A 128 13.64 18.56 6.64
C ARG A 128 13.34 19.98 6.18
N ASN A 129 14.13 20.52 5.25
CA ASN A 129 13.96 21.85 4.70
C ASN A 129 12.97 21.80 3.52
N PRO A 130 11.77 22.39 3.63
CA PRO A 130 10.80 22.33 2.54
C PRO A 130 11.28 22.92 1.21
N ALA A 131 12.20 23.89 1.24
CA ALA A 131 12.77 24.47 0.03
C ALA A 131 13.54 23.46 -0.84
N ASP A 132 14.05 22.37 -0.25
CA ASP A 132 14.78 21.32 -0.98
C ASP A 132 13.86 20.41 -1.82
N PHE A 133 12.55 20.53 -1.62
CA PHE A 133 11.54 19.80 -2.37
C PHE A 133 10.62 20.71 -3.18
N ASP A 134 10.61 22.03 -2.94
CA ASP A 134 9.66 22.92 -3.62
C ASP A 134 9.81 22.84 -5.15
N ASN A 135 8.67 22.76 -5.85
CA ASN A 135 8.63 22.61 -7.30
C ASN A 135 8.44 23.93 -8.06
N GLY A 136 8.55 25.06 -7.36
CA GLY A 136 8.37 26.42 -7.89
C GLY A 136 7.05 27.07 -7.48
N VAL A 137 6.13 26.34 -6.85
CA VAL A 137 4.86 26.90 -6.34
C VAL A 137 5.06 27.69 -5.04
N GLY A 138 6.13 27.42 -4.28
CA GLY A 138 6.49 28.19 -3.09
C GLY A 138 5.65 27.90 -1.85
N THR A 139 4.97 26.76 -1.79
CA THR A 139 4.11 26.37 -0.65
C THR A 139 4.48 25.01 -0.08
N CYS A 140 5.60 24.40 -0.47
CA CYS A 140 6.05 23.15 0.14
C CYS A 140 6.28 23.36 1.65
N GLY A 141 5.92 22.38 2.48
CA GLY A 141 6.00 22.51 3.95
C GLY A 141 4.87 23.30 4.59
N THR A 142 3.76 23.51 3.87
CA THR A 142 2.57 24.19 4.38
C THR A 142 1.30 23.34 4.16
N ALA A 143 0.14 23.85 4.60
CA ALA A 143 -1.15 23.31 4.20
C ALA A 143 -2.01 24.45 3.64
N THR A 144 -2.69 24.22 2.51
CA THR A 144 -3.42 25.26 1.78
C THR A 144 -4.81 24.79 1.36
N THR A 145 -5.67 25.71 0.93
CA THR A 145 -6.98 25.35 0.35
C THR A 145 -6.86 24.75 -1.06
N SER A 146 -5.70 24.93 -1.72
CA SER A 146 -5.43 24.38 -3.04
C SER A 146 -4.94 22.93 -2.96
N ASN A 147 -5.37 22.09 -3.90
CA ASN A 147 -4.85 20.73 -4.06
C ASN A 147 -3.66 20.65 -5.04
N THR A 148 -3.20 21.78 -5.59
CA THR A 148 -2.00 21.85 -6.43
C THR A 148 -0.80 21.36 -5.63
N LYS A 149 -0.07 20.39 -6.18
CA LYS A 149 1.14 19.85 -5.55
C LYS A 149 2.26 20.88 -5.61
N SER A 150 2.90 21.18 -4.48
CA SER A 150 4.04 22.10 -4.42
C SER A 150 5.37 21.46 -4.04
N CYS A 151 5.40 20.17 -3.69
CA CYS A 151 6.63 19.44 -3.39
C CYS A 151 6.93 18.37 -4.46
N ASN A 152 8.19 18.27 -4.87
CA ASN A 152 8.78 17.10 -5.49
C ASN A 152 8.95 15.97 -4.46
N ALA A 153 9.06 14.73 -4.95
CA ALA A 153 9.41 13.60 -4.09
C ALA A 153 10.93 13.57 -3.80
N LEU A 154 11.36 12.80 -2.80
CA LEU A 154 12.79 12.55 -2.56
C LEU A 154 13.46 11.89 -3.77
N ILE A 155 12.82 10.90 -4.38
CA ILE A 155 13.28 10.23 -5.60
C ILE A 155 12.20 10.37 -6.67
N VAL A 156 12.54 11.02 -7.77
CA VAL A 156 11.66 11.21 -8.92
C VAL A 156 12.23 10.49 -10.14
N ALA A 157 11.45 9.58 -10.73
CA ALA A 157 11.74 9.00 -12.03
C ALA A 157 10.67 9.45 -13.02
N ARG A 158 11.05 10.21 -14.04
CA ARG A 158 10.11 10.74 -15.04
C ARG A 158 10.54 10.29 -16.42
N ASP A 159 9.60 9.69 -17.16
CA ASP A 159 9.81 9.21 -18.54
C ASP A 159 11.02 8.26 -18.66
N THR A 160 11.28 7.46 -17.61
CA THR A 160 12.42 6.53 -17.55
C THR A 160 12.02 5.12 -17.96
N ALA A 161 12.91 4.41 -18.65
CA ALA A 161 12.80 2.98 -18.93
C ALA A 161 13.90 2.21 -18.20
N GLY A 162 13.55 1.15 -17.46
CA GLY A 162 14.53 0.27 -16.82
C GLY A 162 15.34 0.89 -15.69
N SER A 163 14.80 1.90 -15.01
CA SER A 163 15.40 2.47 -13.79
C SER A 163 14.90 1.74 -12.53
N GLY A 164 15.55 1.97 -11.39
CA GLY A 164 15.12 1.33 -10.15
C GLY A 164 15.79 1.83 -8.88
N VAL A 165 15.27 1.37 -7.75
CA VAL A 165 15.85 1.58 -6.42
C VAL A 165 15.94 0.25 -5.71
N VAL A 166 17.14 -0.15 -5.30
CA VAL A 166 17.41 -1.51 -4.82
C VAL A 166 18.35 -1.55 -3.62
N GLY A 167 18.44 -2.72 -2.99
CA GLY A 167 19.38 -3.02 -1.90
C GLY A 167 18.69 -3.18 -0.57
N ASP A 168 19.45 -3.49 0.49
CA ASP A 168 18.91 -3.72 1.84
C ASP A 168 19.04 -2.50 2.76
N GLY A 169 19.36 -1.34 2.18
CA GLY A 169 19.38 -0.08 2.90
C GLY A 169 17.99 0.50 3.19
N ILE A 170 18.00 1.69 3.77
CA ILE A 170 16.81 2.41 4.22
C ILE A 170 16.69 3.74 3.46
N ILE A 171 15.47 4.10 3.07
CA ILE A 171 15.06 5.45 2.70
C ILE A 171 14.18 5.97 3.84
N ASP A 172 14.62 7.04 4.50
CA ASP A 172 13.92 7.61 5.64
C ASP A 172 13.43 9.03 5.34
N GLY A 173 12.12 9.19 5.33
CA GLY A 173 11.46 10.46 5.03
C GLY A 173 11.39 11.45 6.20
N ARG A 174 11.69 11.01 7.42
CA ARG A 174 11.70 11.84 8.64
C ARG A 174 10.41 12.64 8.85
N GLY A 175 9.27 12.05 8.51
CA GLY A 175 7.96 12.71 8.57
C GLY A 175 7.57 13.19 9.97
N GLY A 176 8.05 12.52 11.02
CA GLY A 176 7.84 12.90 12.41
C GLY A 176 8.84 13.91 12.98
N SER A 177 9.76 14.43 12.16
CA SER A 177 10.70 15.46 12.57
C SER A 177 10.22 16.85 12.19
N LEU A 178 10.57 17.86 13.00
CA LEU A 178 10.23 19.26 12.75
C LEU A 178 10.81 19.74 11.41
N VAL A 179 10.00 20.44 10.61
CA VAL A 179 10.49 21.11 9.41
C VAL A 179 11.42 22.26 9.81
N THR A 180 12.46 22.52 9.03
CA THR A 180 13.54 23.43 9.44
C THR A 180 13.45 24.83 8.84
N SER A 181 12.59 25.04 7.82
CA SER A 181 12.39 26.34 7.18
C SER A 181 10.93 26.58 6.79
N GLY A 182 10.66 27.77 6.26
CA GLY A 182 9.31 28.19 5.87
C GLY A 182 8.41 28.57 7.05
N PRO A 183 7.10 28.80 6.81
CA PRO A 183 6.17 29.30 7.84
C PRO A 183 6.02 28.40 9.07
N ASN A 184 6.30 27.10 8.91
CA ASN A 184 6.14 26.08 9.96
C ASN A 184 7.48 25.65 10.60
N ALA A 185 8.58 26.35 10.30
CA ALA A 185 9.91 26.05 10.81
C ALA A 185 9.90 25.90 12.34
N ASN A 186 10.39 24.75 12.83
CA ASN A 186 10.47 24.39 14.24
C ASN A 186 9.14 24.43 15.02
N GLN A 187 8.01 24.51 14.32
CA GLN A 187 6.67 24.58 14.91
C GLN A 187 5.83 23.34 14.60
N MET A 188 6.07 22.70 13.45
CA MET A 188 5.36 21.51 13.02
C MET A 188 6.31 20.49 12.41
N THR A 189 6.01 19.22 12.63
CA THR A 189 6.53 18.11 11.82
C THR A 189 5.78 18.04 10.49
N TRP A 190 6.28 17.24 9.54
CA TRP A 190 5.51 16.97 8.32
C TRP A 190 4.15 16.31 8.63
N TRP A 191 4.10 15.43 9.63
CA TRP A 191 2.86 14.77 10.04
C TRP A 191 1.87 15.72 10.74
N ASP A 192 2.35 16.71 11.49
CA ASP A 192 1.48 17.78 12.01
C ASP A 192 0.85 18.57 10.86
N ILE A 193 1.64 18.91 9.83
CA ILE A 193 1.13 19.59 8.62
C ILE A 193 0.08 18.72 7.91
N ALA A 194 0.31 17.40 7.80
CA ALA A 194 -0.67 16.47 7.24
C ALA A 194 -1.97 16.45 8.05
N TYR A 195 -1.87 16.52 9.39
CA TYR A 195 -3.02 16.49 10.28
C TYR A 195 -3.94 17.71 10.17
N LEU A 196 -3.46 18.82 9.59
CA LEU A 196 -4.28 20.00 9.28
C LEU A 196 -5.42 19.69 8.31
N ASN A 197 -5.37 18.58 7.57
CA ASN A 197 -6.52 18.13 6.79
C ASN A 197 -7.71 17.73 7.66
N LYS A 198 -7.48 17.17 8.86
CA LYS A 198 -8.52 16.76 9.80
C LYS A 198 -9.01 17.93 10.64
N THR A 199 -8.09 18.80 11.07
CA THR A 199 -8.45 19.89 12.00
C THR A 199 -8.92 21.16 11.29
N LYS A 200 -8.51 21.37 10.03
CA LYS A 200 -8.80 22.61 9.28
C LYS A 200 -9.33 22.38 7.86
N GLY A 201 -9.44 21.14 7.38
CA GLY A 201 -9.89 20.85 6.01
C GLY A 201 -8.92 21.33 4.92
N LEU A 202 -7.64 21.51 5.26
CA LEU A 202 -6.60 21.95 4.33
C LEU A 202 -5.94 20.78 3.60
N ASN A 203 -5.31 21.05 2.46
CA ASN A 203 -4.48 20.11 1.73
C ASN A 203 -3.02 20.33 2.12
N GLN A 204 -2.41 19.30 2.69
CA GLN A 204 -1.00 19.30 3.03
C GLN A 204 -0.11 19.34 1.79
N GLN A 205 1.00 20.05 1.90
CA GLN A 205 2.03 20.15 0.89
C GLN A 205 3.30 19.50 1.43
N ASN A 206 3.30 18.17 1.43
CA ASN A 206 4.40 17.34 1.92
C ASN A 206 5.03 16.57 0.75
N PRO A 207 6.35 16.36 0.76
CA PRO A 207 7.01 15.54 -0.25
C PRO A 207 6.63 14.06 -0.08
N ARG A 208 6.51 13.36 -1.21
CA ARG A 208 6.49 11.88 -1.25
C ARG A 208 7.91 11.34 -1.18
N LEU A 209 8.08 10.04 -0.93
CA LEU A 209 9.42 9.45 -0.97
C LEU A 209 9.84 9.04 -2.38
N ILE A 210 9.06 8.21 -3.08
CA ILE A 210 9.37 7.74 -4.42
C ILE A 210 8.20 8.01 -5.34
N GLN A 211 8.46 8.68 -6.45
CA GLN A 211 7.45 9.00 -7.45
C GLN A 211 7.97 8.67 -8.85
N VAL A 212 7.24 7.79 -9.54
CA VAL A 212 7.49 7.42 -10.93
C VAL A 212 6.38 8.01 -11.81
N TYR A 213 6.76 8.64 -12.91
CA TYR A 213 5.85 9.21 -13.91
C TYR A 213 6.17 8.64 -15.29
N ASN A 214 5.15 8.11 -15.97
CA ASN A 214 5.16 7.73 -17.38
C ASN A 214 6.35 6.83 -17.78
N GLY A 215 6.81 5.99 -16.86
CA GLY A 215 7.98 5.15 -17.05
C GLY A 215 7.65 3.76 -17.60
N SER A 216 8.69 2.95 -17.77
CA SER A 216 8.54 1.51 -17.99
C SER A 216 9.62 0.69 -17.28
N ALA A 217 9.28 -0.56 -16.95
CA ALA A 217 10.19 -1.52 -16.31
C ALA A 217 10.88 -0.98 -15.03
N PHE A 218 10.13 -0.31 -14.15
CA PHE A 218 10.66 0.22 -12.90
C PHE A 218 10.79 -0.87 -11.84
N THR A 219 11.95 -0.96 -11.19
CA THR A 219 12.23 -2.00 -10.17
C THR A 219 12.46 -1.39 -8.79
N LEU A 220 11.74 -1.93 -7.80
CA LEU A 220 11.99 -1.73 -6.38
C LEU A 220 12.32 -3.08 -5.75
N TYR A 221 13.52 -3.23 -5.19
CA TYR A 221 13.97 -4.52 -4.69
C TYR A 221 14.66 -4.44 -3.33
N ARG A 222 14.12 -5.15 -2.34
CA ARG A 222 14.65 -5.34 -0.96
C ARG A 222 14.75 -4.12 -0.04
N VAL A 223 14.59 -2.92 -0.60
CA VAL A 223 14.76 -1.66 0.12
C VAL A 223 13.69 -1.45 1.19
N THR A 224 14.09 -0.82 2.29
CA THR A 224 13.16 -0.32 3.31
C THR A 224 12.82 1.13 3.05
N VAL A 225 11.55 1.49 3.08
CA VAL A 225 11.05 2.87 2.89
C VAL A 225 10.22 3.23 4.11
N GLN A 226 10.67 4.21 4.90
CA GLN A 226 10.09 4.49 6.21
C GLN A 226 9.87 5.99 6.47
N ASN A 227 9.00 6.25 7.45
CA ASN A 227 8.67 7.58 7.97
C ASN A 227 8.34 8.61 6.88
N SER A 228 7.57 8.23 5.88
CA SER A 228 7.27 9.12 4.76
C SER A 228 6.47 10.37 5.23
N PRO A 229 6.81 11.59 4.78
CA PRO A 229 6.01 12.80 5.02
C PRO A 229 4.63 12.76 4.34
N ASN A 230 4.53 11.98 3.26
CA ASN A 230 3.32 11.74 2.47
C ASN A 230 3.30 10.27 2.00
N PHE A 231 2.77 9.94 0.82
CA PHE A 231 2.80 8.57 0.28
C PHE A 231 4.24 8.09 0.06
N HIS A 232 4.50 6.81 0.32
CA HIS A 232 5.84 6.22 0.23
C HIS A 232 6.24 6.03 -1.23
N ILE A 233 5.46 5.24 -1.98
CA ILE A 233 5.77 4.89 -3.36
C ILE A 233 4.53 5.11 -4.22
N VAL A 234 4.67 5.94 -5.25
CA VAL A 234 3.60 6.22 -6.21
C VAL A 234 4.11 6.01 -7.63
N THR A 235 3.38 5.25 -8.43
CA THR A 235 3.62 5.16 -9.87
C THR A 235 2.43 5.75 -10.62
N THR A 236 2.70 6.58 -11.62
CA THR A 236 1.66 7.24 -12.43
C THR A 236 1.98 6.98 -13.89
N GLY A 237 1.06 6.39 -14.64
CA GLY A 237 1.28 6.16 -16.08
C GLY A 237 2.37 5.14 -16.41
N THR A 238 2.72 4.24 -15.50
CA THR A 238 3.93 3.39 -15.62
C THR A 238 3.60 1.97 -16.10
N ALA A 239 4.32 1.48 -17.10
CA ALA A 239 4.14 0.13 -17.66
C ALA A 239 5.25 -0.84 -17.25
N GLY A 240 4.93 -1.86 -16.48
CA GLY A 240 5.92 -2.75 -15.87
C GLY A 240 6.50 -2.12 -14.61
N VAL A 241 5.94 -2.48 -13.46
CA VAL A 241 6.45 -2.10 -12.15
C VAL A 241 6.63 -3.38 -11.34
N THR A 242 7.84 -3.62 -10.83
CA THR A 242 8.12 -4.76 -9.95
C THR A 242 8.63 -4.25 -8.62
N ALA A 243 7.80 -4.37 -7.58
CA ALA A 243 8.18 -4.18 -6.19
C ALA A 243 8.31 -5.56 -5.51
N TRP A 244 9.50 -5.91 -5.06
CA TRP A 244 9.77 -7.24 -4.53
C TRP A 244 10.63 -7.18 -3.27
N GLY A 245 10.20 -7.85 -2.20
CA GLY A 245 10.96 -7.87 -0.95
C GLY A 245 11.03 -6.52 -0.25
N ILE A 246 10.20 -5.54 -0.63
CA ILE A 246 10.24 -4.20 -0.06
C ILE A 246 9.57 -4.18 1.31
N LYS A 247 9.99 -3.21 2.12
CA LYS A 247 9.56 -3.06 3.50
C LYS A 247 9.09 -1.63 3.68
N ILE A 248 7.83 -1.44 4.05
CA ILE A 248 7.29 -0.10 4.31
C ILE A 248 6.89 -0.01 5.77
N VAL A 249 7.44 0.97 6.48
CA VAL A 249 7.23 1.14 7.92
C VAL A 249 7.00 2.61 8.26
N THR A 250 5.78 2.96 8.65
CA THR A 250 5.44 4.30 9.15
C THR A 250 4.35 4.25 10.22
N PRO A 251 4.56 4.84 11.41
CA PRO A 251 5.83 5.31 11.95
C PRO A 251 6.79 4.15 12.27
N SER A 252 8.08 4.37 12.10
CA SER A 252 9.13 3.46 12.57
C SER A 252 9.43 3.63 14.08
N LEU A 253 10.26 2.75 14.64
CA LEU A 253 10.74 2.81 16.02
C LEU A 253 11.43 4.13 16.42
N ALA A 254 11.81 4.98 15.47
CA ALA A 254 12.32 6.32 15.77
C ALA A 254 11.22 7.25 16.34
N TYR A 255 9.96 6.99 16.01
CA TYR A 255 8.81 7.84 16.38
C TYR A 255 7.70 7.08 17.13
N THR A 256 7.87 5.76 17.32
CA THR A 256 6.94 4.91 18.06
C THR A 256 7.71 3.85 18.85
N VAL A 257 7.06 3.14 19.76
CA VAL A 257 7.65 1.95 20.43
C VAL A 257 6.68 0.76 20.40
N PRO A 258 7.14 -0.49 20.53
CA PRO A 258 6.24 -1.65 20.51
C PRO A 258 5.23 -1.60 21.66
N GLY A 259 3.96 -1.87 21.37
CA GLY A 259 2.87 -1.83 22.36
C GLY A 259 2.48 -0.43 22.86
N TYR A 260 3.00 0.62 22.23
CA TYR A 260 2.85 1.99 22.70
C TYR A 260 1.44 2.56 22.55
N LYS A 261 1.03 3.31 23.57
CA LYS A 261 -0.08 4.25 23.51
C LYS A 261 0.51 5.63 23.80
N CYS A 262 0.19 6.62 22.96
CA CYS A 262 0.57 7.99 23.26
C CYS A 262 0.01 8.41 24.63
N ALA A 263 0.82 9.12 25.42
CA ALA A 263 0.34 9.75 26.64
C ALA A 263 -0.83 10.69 26.31
N ALA A 264 -1.75 10.86 27.26
CA ALA A 264 -2.87 11.77 27.06
C ALA A 264 -2.35 13.18 26.78
N GLY A 265 -2.70 13.74 25.62
CA GLY A 265 -2.32 15.10 25.24
C GLY A 265 -1.13 15.20 24.28
N THR A 266 -0.43 14.12 23.94
CA THR A 266 0.85 14.22 23.19
C THR A 266 0.73 14.01 21.68
N THR A 267 -0.47 13.72 21.18
CA THR A 267 -0.76 13.42 19.79
C THR A 267 -1.08 14.68 18.96
N PRO A 268 -0.97 14.61 17.61
CA PRO A 268 -1.26 15.76 16.72
C PRO A 268 -2.69 16.31 16.80
N ASP A 269 -3.66 15.55 17.30
CA ASP A 269 -5.02 16.04 17.56
C ASP A 269 -5.12 16.95 18.78
N LYS A 270 -4.08 17.02 19.62
CA LYS A 270 -4.12 17.73 20.91
C LYS A 270 -3.09 18.85 21.03
N VAL A 271 -1.91 18.69 20.45
CA VAL A 271 -0.81 19.66 20.56
C VAL A 271 -0.07 19.85 19.24
N THR A 272 0.60 21.00 19.10
CA THR A 272 1.43 21.34 17.95
C THR A 272 2.66 22.14 18.41
N PRO A 273 3.91 21.69 18.17
CA PRO A 273 4.24 20.42 17.51
C PRO A 273 3.86 19.20 18.35
N ALA A 274 3.50 18.09 17.70
CA ALA A 274 3.26 16.84 18.39
C ALA A 274 4.57 16.20 18.89
N THR A 275 4.47 15.45 19.99
CA THR A 275 5.61 14.75 20.60
C THR A 275 5.49 13.24 20.50
N CYS A 276 4.39 12.75 19.91
CA CYS A 276 4.07 11.34 19.86
C CYS A 276 3.20 11.00 18.64
N PHE A 277 3.56 9.90 17.96
CA PHE A 277 2.81 9.40 16.81
C PHE A 277 2.47 7.92 16.95
N THR A 278 1.27 7.57 16.52
CA THR A 278 0.79 6.20 16.27
C THR A 278 0.50 6.04 14.78
N PRO A 279 0.44 4.81 14.23
CA PRO A 279 -0.04 4.60 12.87
C PRO A 279 -1.34 5.37 12.59
N GLU A 280 -2.31 5.33 13.51
CA GLU A 280 -3.59 6.03 13.38
C GLU A 280 -3.48 7.55 13.23
N THR A 281 -2.49 8.18 13.87
CA THR A 281 -2.35 9.64 13.84
C THR A 281 -1.52 10.13 12.64
N VAL A 282 -0.81 9.23 11.96
CA VAL A 282 0.07 9.57 10.83
C VAL A 282 -0.70 9.49 9.51
N LYS A 283 -1.27 10.62 9.09
CA LYS A 283 -2.18 10.68 7.93
C LYS A 283 -1.46 10.75 6.59
N ASN A 284 -2.11 10.23 5.53
CA ASN A 284 -1.65 10.30 4.14
C ASN A 284 -0.26 9.71 3.91
N THR A 285 -0.05 8.52 4.49
CA THR A 285 1.20 7.78 4.37
C THR A 285 1.00 6.47 3.63
N ASP A 286 0.15 6.46 2.61
CA ASP A 286 -0.12 5.29 1.77
C ASP A 286 1.21 4.59 1.35
N GLY A 287 1.21 3.26 1.34
CA GLY A 287 2.41 2.47 1.09
C GLY A 287 2.77 2.42 -0.39
N PHE A 288 1.95 1.73 -1.18
CA PHE A 288 2.22 1.51 -2.60
C PHE A 288 1.01 1.85 -3.47
N ASP A 289 1.16 2.90 -4.30
CA ASP A 289 0.05 3.52 -5.02
C ASP A 289 0.25 3.45 -6.54
N PRO A 290 -0.10 2.33 -7.19
CA PRO A 290 -0.12 2.26 -8.64
C PRO A 290 -1.33 3.03 -9.21
N GLY A 291 -1.03 4.06 -9.99
CA GLY A 291 -1.97 4.93 -10.68
C GLY A 291 -1.75 4.94 -12.19
N GLN A 292 -2.83 4.86 -13.00
CA GLN A 292 -2.79 4.82 -14.47
C GLN A 292 -1.73 3.83 -15.01
N SER A 293 -1.45 2.76 -14.27
CA SER A 293 -0.28 1.90 -14.46
C SER A 293 -0.70 0.53 -14.97
N SER A 294 0.22 -0.20 -15.60
CA SER A 294 -0.06 -1.56 -16.06
C SER A 294 1.07 -2.54 -15.85
N ASN A 295 0.72 -3.82 -15.69
CA ASN A 295 1.65 -4.92 -15.41
C ASN A 295 2.45 -4.64 -14.13
N VAL A 296 1.72 -4.54 -13.02
CA VAL A 296 2.25 -4.19 -11.70
C VAL A 296 2.36 -5.44 -10.83
N VAL A 297 3.53 -5.66 -10.24
CA VAL A 297 3.78 -6.74 -9.27
C VAL A 297 4.22 -6.14 -7.94
N LEU A 298 3.57 -6.57 -6.86
CA LEU A 298 4.04 -6.42 -5.49
C LEU A 298 4.17 -7.80 -4.87
N ALA A 299 5.39 -8.25 -4.58
CA ALA A 299 5.63 -9.60 -4.11
C ALA A 299 6.55 -9.68 -2.90
N ASN A 300 6.34 -10.68 -2.03
CA ASN A 300 7.21 -10.98 -0.89
C ASN A 300 7.52 -9.76 -0.01
N SER A 301 6.58 -8.82 0.08
CA SER A 301 6.78 -7.52 0.72
C SER A 301 5.96 -7.44 1.99
N TYR A 302 6.35 -6.56 2.90
CA TYR A 302 5.46 -6.19 4.00
C TYR A 302 5.32 -4.69 4.16
N ILE A 303 4.13 -4.29 4.58
CA ILE A 303 3.73 -2.89 4.68
C ILE A 303 3.00 -2.69 6.00
N SER A 304 3.43 -1.69 6.76
CA SER A 304 2.76 -1.17 7.94
C SER A 304 2.82 0.35 7.86
N THR A 305 1.67 1.00 7.80
CA THR A 305 1.58 2.45 7.62
C THR A 305 0.39 3.06 8.37
N GLY A 306 0.25 4.39 8.31
CA GLY A 306 -0.87 5.11 8.93
C GLY A 306 -2.08 5.33 8.01
N ASP A 307 -1.98 4.93 6.74
CA ASP A 307 -3.06 4.99 5.76
C ASP A 307 -3.16 3.68 4.94
N ASP A 308 -3.58 3.70 3.67
CA ASP A 308 -3.68 2.50 2.84
C ASP A 308 -2.34 1.76 2.69
N HIS A 309 -2.35 0.43 2.82
CA HIS A 309 -1.17 -0.38 2.51
C HIS A 309 -0.82 -0.28 1.03
N VAL A 310 -1.87 -0.42 0.22
CA VAL A 310 -1.85 -0.31 -1.23
C VAL A 310 -3.08 0.50 -1.62
N ALA A 311 -2.90 1.57 -2.42
CA ALA A 311 -4.01 2.35 -2.95
C ALA A 311 -3.95 2.41 -4.48
N ILE A 312 -4.67 1.51 -5.14
CA ILE A 312 -4.76 1.47 -6.60
C ILE A 312 -5.67 2.59 -7.09
N LYS A 313 -5.19 3.41 -8.02
CA LYS A 313 -5.92 4.58 -8.53
C LYS A 313 -5.98 4.57 -10.06
N ALA A 314 -6.96 5.25 -10.64
CA ALA A 314 -7.18 5.29 -12.08
C ALA A 314 -7.76 6.63 -12.55
N SER A 315 -7.28 7.76 -12.01
CA SER A 315 -7.77 9.08 -12.45
C SER A 315 -7.35 9.42 -13.88
N GLY A 316 -8.32 9.69 -14.78
CA GLY A 316 -8.08 10.07 -16.17
C GLY A 316 -7.46 8.98 -17.06
N GLY A 317 -7.15 7.80 -16.52
CA GLY A 317 -6.49 6.71 -17.23
C GLY A 317 -6.58 5.39 -16.47
N ALA A 318 -6.67 4.29 -17.22
CA ALA A 318 -6.90 2.97 -16.63
C ALA A 318 -5.68 2.44 -15.88
N THR A 319 -5.93 1.75 -14.77
CA THR A 319 -4.94 0.88 -14.12
C THR A 319 -5.34 -0.58 -14.31
N ARG A 320 -4.45 -1.41 -14.85
CA ARG A 320 -4.80 -2.78 -15.21
C ARG A 320 -3.66 -3.76 -15.07
N ASN A 321 -3.99 -5.05 -14.93
CA ASN A 321 -3.02 -6.13 -14.85
C ASN A 321 -2.12 -5.94 -13.61
N LEU A 322 -2.65 -6.35 -12.45
CA LEU A 322 -1.96 -6.25 -11.16
C LEU A 322 -1.89 -7.62 -10.48
N LEU A 323 -0.73 -7.94 -9.90
CA LEU A 323 -0.51 -9.15 -9.11
C LEU A 323 0.14 -8.77 -7.79
N PHE A 324 -0.55 -9.04 -6.70
CA PHE A 324 0.00 -8.92 -5.35
C PHE A 324 0.11 -10.30 -4.73
N ALA A 325 1.33 -10.76 -4.46
CA ALA A 325 1.61 -12.14 -4.10
C ALA A 325 2.52 -12.29 -2.87
N HIS A 326 2.18 -13.15 -1.92
CA HIS A 326 3.04 -13.50 -0.78
C HIS A 326 3.38 -12.28 0.10
N ASN A 327 2.40 -11.40 0.34
CA ASN A 327 2.63 -10.16 1.09
C ASN A 327 2.07 -10.24 2.51
N HIS A 328 2.68 -9.48 3.42
CA HIS A 328 2.25 -9.36 4.81
C HIS A 328 1.85 -7.91 5.09
N LEU A 329 0.60 -7.68 5.47
CA LEU A 329 0.07 -6.35 5.78
C LEU A 329 -0.24 -6.25 7.27
N TYR A 330 0.05 -5.11 7.88
CA TYR A 330 -0.11 -4.92 9.30
C TYR A 330 -1.03 -3.73 9.61
N TYR A 331 -0.56 -2.73 10.35
CA TYR A 331 -1.31 -1.48 10.53
C TYR A 331 -1.51 -0.78 9.18
N GLY A 332 -2.74 -0.37 8.92
CA GLY A 332 -3.10 0.44 7.75
C GLY A 332 -4.59 0.38 7.43
N HIS A 333 -5.01 1.09 6.39
CA HIS A 333 -6.39 1.18 5.93
C HIS A 333 -6.70 0.21 4.77
N GLY A 334 -5.96 -0.89 4.70
CA GLY A 334 -6.27 -2.02 3.83
C GLY A 334 -5.54 -2.04 2.49
N LEU A 335 -5.82 -3.11 1.74
CA LEU A 335 -5.45 -3.27 0.34
C LEU A 335 -6.63 -2.70 -0.46
N SER A 336 -6.46 -1.45 -0.90
CA SER A 336 -7.53 -0.62 -1.42
C SER A 336 -7.44 -0.43 -2.94
N ILE A 337 -8.60 -0.45 -3.59
CA ILE A 337 -8.84 0.19 -4.87
C ILE A 337 -9.60 1.50 -4.60
N GLY A 338 -9.02 2.64 -5.01
CA GLY A 338 -9.68 3.93 -5.05
C GLY A 338 -9.13 5.03 -4.12
N SER A 339 -9.87 6.12 -3.91
CA SER A 339 -11.22 6.34 -4.44
C SER A 339 -11.27 6.70 -5.93
N GLU A 340 -10.17 7.22 -6.49
CA GLU A 340 -10.08 7.58 -7.91
C GLU A 340 -10.15 6.34 -8.82
N THR A 341 -11.32 6.08 -9.39
CA THR A 341 -11.60 4.87 -10.21
C THR A 341 -12.17 5.21 -11.60
N ASP A 342 -12.21 6.49 -11.96
CA ASP A 342 -12.90 7.04 -13.16
C ASP A 342 -12.38 6.49 -14.49
N GLY A 343 -11.06 6.33 -14.63
CA GLY A 343 -10.41 5.71 -15.80
C GLY A 343 -10.51 4.19 -15.83
N GLY A 344 -10.99 3.57 -14.75
CA GLY A 344 -11.22 2.15 -14.61
C GLY A 344 -10.04 1.36 -14.04
N VAL A 345 -10.37 0.36 -13.22
CA VAL A 345 -9.41 -0.60 -12.64
C VAL A 345 -9.79 -2.01 -13.07
N SER A 346 -8.85 -2.78 -13.64
CA SER A 346 -9.17 -4.15 -14.05
C SER A 346 -8.05 -5.17 -13.97
N ASN A 347 -8.42 -6.45 -13.93
CA ASN A 347 -7.50 -7.59 -13.95
C ASN A 347 -6.50 -7.53 -12.79
N MET A 348 -7.01 -7.56 -11.55
CA MET A 348 -6.19 -7.65 -10.35
C MET A 348 -6.30 -9.05 -9.74
N GLN A 349 -5.16 -9.61 -9.36
CA GLN A 349 -5.07 -10.83 -8.57
C GLN A 349 -4.29 -10.56 -7.29
N VAL A 350 -4.88 -10.95 -6.16
CA VAL A 350 -4.21 -11.04 -4.86
C VAL A 350 -4.12 -12.52 -4.50
N THR A 351 -2.93 -12.99 -4.18
CA THR A 351 -2.69 -14.38 -3.79
C THR A 351 -1.76 -14.49 -2.60
N ASP A 352 -2.08 -15.36 -1.64
CA ASP A 352 -1.25 -15.59 -0.45
C ASP A 352 -0.96 -14.27 0.30
N LEU A 353 -1.99 -13.75 0.97
CA LEU A 353 -1.92 -12.52 1.76
C LEU A 353 -2.19 -12.84 3.22
N ALA A 354 -1.24 -12.48 4.09
CA ALA A 354 -1.46 -12.42 5.53
C ALA A 354 -1.71 -10.97 5.94
N MET A 355 -2.78 -10.70 6.69
CA MET A 355 -3.08 -9.38 7.23
C MET A 355 -3.35 -9.42 8.73
N ASP A 356 -2.58 -8.66 9.50
CA ASP A 356 -2.74 -8.47 10.95
C ASP A 356 -3.01 -7.00 11.26
N GLY A 357 -4.29 -6.63 11.32
CA GLY A 357 -4.71 -5.23 11.45
C GLY A 357 -4.47 -4.62 12.83
N ASN A 358 -3.96 -5.41 13.79
CA ASN A 358 -3.66 -5.03 15.17
C ASN A 358 -4.78 -4.24 15.88
N ASP A 359 -6.04 -4.59 15.58
CA ASP A 359 -7.26 -4.02 16.14
C ASP A 359 -7.38 -2.50 15.94
N SER A 360 -6.79 -2.01 14.83
CA SER A 360 -6.89 -0.63 14.38
C SER A 360 -8.37 -0.19 14.30
N PRO A 361 -8.77 0.94 14.93
CA PRO A 361 -10.12 1.47 14.83
C PRO A 361 -10.54 1.88 13.42
N GLY A 362 -9.57 2.20 12.54
CA GLY A 362 -9.76 2.46 11.11
C GLY A 362 -9.29 1.31 10.22
N GLY A 363 -9.03 0.13 10.80
CA GLY A 363 -8.39 -1.00 10.15
C GLY A 363 -9.31 -1.67 9.16
N ASN A 364 -8.93 -1.63 7.89
CA ASN A 364 -9.67 -2.20 6.78
C ASN A 364 -8.88 -3.36 6.15
N GLY A 365 -9.59 -4.34 5.60
CA GLY A 365 -9.03 -5.49 4.91
C GLY A 365 -8.91 -5.29 3.40
N LEU A 366 -9.72 -6.03 2.65
CA LEU A 366 -9.85 -5.89 1.20
C LEU A 366 -10.88 -4.81 0.89
N ARG A 367 -10.47 -3.73 0.22
CA ARG A 367 -11.32 -2.56 0.05
C ARG A 367 -11.42 -2.09 -1.40
N ILE A 368 -12.63 -1.78 -1.83
CA ILE A 368 -12.93 -1.06 -3.07
C ILE A 368 -13.79 0.13 -2.68
N LYS A 369 -13.28 1.33 -2.89
CA LYS A 369 -13.94 2.59 -2.52
C LYS A 369 -14.10 3.48 -3.75
N SER A 370 -15.25 4.10 -3.90
CA SER A 370 -15.51 5.17 -4.88
C SER A 370 -16.65 6.04 -4.38
N ASP A 371 -16.97 7.10 -5.12
CA ASP A 371 -18.11 7.97 -4.87
C ASP A 371 -18.58 8.62 -6.18
N ILE A 372 -19.67 9.37 -6.13
CA ILE A 372 -20.27 9.98 -7.34
C ILE A 372 -19.38 11.06 -8.00
N SER A 373 -18.35 11.56 -7.31
CA SER A 373 -17.37 12.49 -7.87
C SER A 373 -16.23 11.80 -8.62
N ARG A 374 -16.06 10.49 -8.41
CA ARG A 374 -15.05 9.64 -9.04
C ARG A 374 -15.68 8.62 -9.98
N GLY A 375 -16.56 7.77 -9.48
CA GLY A 375 -17.21 6.72 -10.25
C GLY A 375 -16.24 5.80 -10.99
N GLY A 376 -16.72 5.17 -12.07
CA GLY A 376 -15.88 4.35 -12.94
C GLY A 376 -15.98 2.84 -12.65
N LYS A 377 -15.43 2.05 -13.58
CA LYS A 377 -15.55 0.60 -13.58
C LYS A 377 -14.39 -0.05 -12.85
N VAL A 378 -14.69 -0.86 -11.83
CA VAL A 378 -13.75 -1.79 -11.20
C VAL A 378 -14.18 -3.20 -11.57
N ASN A 379 -13.33 -3.95 -12.28
CA ASN A 379 -13.76 -5.23 -12.84
C ASN A 379 -12.68 -6.31 -12.90
N ASN A 380 -13.09 -7.57 -12.74
CA ASN A 380 -12.19 -8.73 -12.81
C ASN A 380 -11.11 -8.66 -11.73
N ILE A 381 -11.58 -8.70 -10.48
CA ILE A 381 -10.75 -8.62 -9.28
C ILE A 381 -10.87 -9.95 -8.55
N VAL A 382 -9.73 -10.59 -8.29
CA VAL A 382 -9.68 -11.90 -7.62
C VAL A 382 -8.80 -11.81 -6.38
N TYR A 383 -9.39 -12.08 -5.22
CA TYR A 383 -8.69 -12.28 -3.96
C TYR A 383 -8.70 -13.78 -3.64
N ASN A 384 -7.53 -14.39 -3.49
CA ASN A 384 -7.41 -15.84 -3.27
C ASN A 384 -6.37 -16.18 -2.21
N GLY A 385 -6.73 -16.98 -1.20
CA GLY A 385 -5.75 -17.42 -0.19
C GLY A 385 -5.38 -16.25 0.72
N ILE A 386 -6.37 -15.76 1.46
CA ILE A 386 -6.26 -14.60 2.32
C ILE A 386 -6.46 -15.06 3.76
N CYS A 387 -5.50 -14.74 4.63
CA CYS A 387 -5.58 -15.00 6.06
C CYS A 387 -5.58 -13.66 6.80
N MET A 388 -6.63 -13.39 7.56
CA MET A 388 -6.77 -12.14 8.32
C MET A 388 -6.90 -12.39 9.82
N ARG A 389 -6.41 -11.46 10.64
CA ARG A 389 -6.72 -11.37 12.06
C ARG A 389 -6.67 -9.92 12.51
N ASN A 390 -7.39 -9.59 13.58
CA ASN A 390 -7.37 -8.26 14.19
C ASN A 390 -7.73 -7.12 13.21
N VAL A 391 -8.57 -7.40 12.20
CA VAL A 391 -9.04 -6.41 11.20
C VAL A 391 -10.49 -6.06 11.50
N LYS A 392 -10.79 -4.76 11.66
CA LYS A 392 -12.13 -4.29 12.02
C LYS A 392 -13.12 -4.36 10.86
N GLU A 393 -12.68 -4.01 9.64
CA GLU A 393 -13.53 -4.02 8.44
C GLU A 393 -12.92 -4.91 7.35
N PRO A 394 -13.08 -6.25 7.42
CA PRO A 394 -12.29 -7.17 6.61
C PRO A 394 -12.62 -7.12 5.10
N LEU A 395 -13.87 -6.84 4.74
CA LEU A 395 -14.35 -6.75 3.36
C LEU A 395 -15.21 -5.49 3.18
N VAL A 396 -14.74 -4.53 2.38
CA VAL A 396 -15.40 -3.23 2.20
C VAL A 396 -15.49 -2.88 0.71
N PHE A 397 -16.64 -3.10 0.10
CA PHE A 397 -16.94 -2.72 -1.29
C PHE A 397 -18.02 -1.64 -1.28
N ASP A 398 -17.56 -0.40 -1.33
CA ASP A 398 -18.36 0.78 -0.99
C ASP A 398 -18.26 1.86 -2.09
N PRO A 399 -19.33 2.05 -2.88
CA PRO A 399 -19.42 3.12 -3.87
C PRO A 399 -19.95 4.45 -3.28
N PHE A 400 -20.11 4.54 -1.95
CA PHE A 400 -20.58 5.71 -1.19
C PHE A 400 -19.54 6.18 -0.16
N TYR A 401 -18.25 6.01 -0.47
CA TYR A 401 -17.13 6.33 0.43
C TYR A 401 -17.13 7.77 0.94
N SER A 402 -17.70 8.71 0.18
CA SER A 402 -17.85 10.10 0.59
C SER A 402 -19.21 10.67 0.19
N ASN A 403 -19.65 11.71 0.89
CA ASN A 403 -20.90 12.45 0.60
C ASN A 403 -20.71 13.54 -0.49
N THR A 404 -19.72 13.37 -1.36
CA THR A 404 -19.40 14.32 -2.42
C THR A 404 -20.50 14.39 -3.48
N LYS A 405 -20.42 15.40 -4.35
CA LYS A 405 -21.34 15.60 -5.46
C LYS A 405 -20.62 15.37 -6.78
N GLY A 406 -21.35 14.84 -7.76
CA GLY A 406 -20.81 14.56 -9.09
C GLY A 406 -21.83 13.85 -9.98
N SER A 407 -21.32 13.32 -11.08
CA SER A 407 -22.08 12.63 -12.13
C SER A 407 -21.38 11.38 -12.66
N LEU A 408 -20.32 10.93 -11.99
CA LEU A 408 -19.58 9.73 -12.35
C LEU A 408 -20.10 8.57 -11.50
N TYR A 409 -20.59 7.52 -12.15
CA TYR A 409 -21.27 6.42 -11.45
C TYR A 409 -20.29 5.27 -11.17
N PRO A 410 -20.07 4.88 -9.90
CA PRO A 410 -19.32 3.68 -9.56
C PRO A 410 -19.95 2.42 -10.15
N ASN A 411 -19.13 1.46 -10.54
CA ASN A 411 -19.58 0.17 -11.07
C ASN A 411 -18.56 -0.93 -10.74
N PHE A 412 -18.89 -1.78 -9.77
CA PHE A 412 -18.01 -2.85 -9.29
C PHE A 412 -18.55 -4.21 -9.75
N THR A 413 -17.82 -4.92 -10.61
CA THR A 413 -18.33 -6.17 -11.21
C THR A 413 -17.27 -7.24 -11.30
N ASN A 414 -17.66 -8.50 -11.28
CA ASN A 414 -16.75 -9.64 -11.36
C ASN A 414 -15.67 -9.56 -10.28
N ILE A 415 -16.11 -9.36 -9.04
CA ILE A 415 -15.28 -9.40 -7.84
C ILE A 415 -15.39 -10.82 -7.27
N VAL A 416 -14.26 -11.45 -6.99
CA VAL A 416 -14.20 -12.82 -6.47
C VAL A 416 -13.36 -12.81 -5.20
N VAL A 417 -13.94 -13.27 -4.10
CA VAL A 417 -13.21 -13.60 -2.87
C VAL A 417 -13.27 -15.11 -2.70
N LYS A 418 -12.11 -15.75 -2.69
CA LYS A 418 -12.02 -17.19 -2.46
C LYS A 418 -10.89 -17.59 -1.52
N ASN A 419 -11.09 -18.68 -0.79
CA ASN A 419 -10.12 -19.15 0.21
C ASN A 419 -9.69 -18.02 1.14
N PHE A 420 -10.67 -17.37 1.76
CA PHE A 420 -10.49 -16.29 2.73
C PHE A 420 -10.83 -16.85 4.11
N HIS A 421 -9.97 -16.59 5.10
CA HIS A 421 -10.23 -16.97 6.48
C HIS A 421 -9.75 -15.89 7.45
N ASP A 422 -10.71 -15.34 8.18
CA ASP A 422 -10.50 -14.37 9.25
C ASP A 422 -10.56 -15.09 10.61
N LEU A 423 -9.47 -15.04 11.35
CA LEU A 423 -9.30 -15.70 12.65
C LEU A 423 -9.89 -14.90 13.83
N GLY A 424 -10.54 -13.77 13.54
CA GLY A 424 -11.07 -12.86 14.53
C GLY A 424 -10.01 -12.03 15.26
N SER A 425 -10.37 -11.60 16.47
CA SER A 425 -9.54 -10.76 17.33
C SER A 425 -9.60 -11.27 18.75
N ALA A 426 -8.44 -11.45 19.37
CA ALA A 426 -8.36 -11.78 20.80
C ALA A 426 -8.85 -10.64 21.69
N LYS A 427 -8.84 -9.38 21.20
CA LYS A 427 -9.35 -8.22 21.93
C LYS A 427 -10.86 -8.00 21.77
N GLY A 428 -11.53 -8.83 20.97
CA GLY A 428 -12.99 -8.81 20.83
C GLY A 428 -13.51 -7.62 20.03
N ILE A 429 -12.82 -7.20 18.96
CA ILE A 429 -13.35 -6.16 18.08
C ILE A 429 -14.63 -6.65 17.37
N THR A 430 -15.62 -5.78 17.28
CA THR A 430 -16.78 -6.00 16.40
C THR A 430 -16.31 -5.83 14.96
N ARG A 431 -16.47 -6.89 14.16
CA ARG A 431 -16.17 -6.89 12.73
C ARG A 431 -17.38 -6.44 11.93
N THR A 432 -17.16 -5.58 10.94
CA THR A 432 -18.19 -5.08 10.02
C THR A 432 -17.79 -5.34 8.56
N MET A 433 -18.76 -5.61 7.69
CA MET A 433 -18.55 -5.75 6.23
C MET A 433 -19.49 -4.84 5.44
N THR A 434 -19.01 -4.38 4.29
CA THR A 434 -19.77 -3.53 3.38
C THR A 434 -19.80 -4.16 1.99
N PHE A 435 -21.00 -4.45 1.51
CA PHE A 435 -21.30 -4.93 0.16
C PHE A 435 -22.40 -4.06 -0.44
N LEU A 436 -22.00 -3.11 -1.27
CA LEU A 436 -22.91 -2.14 -1.88
C LEU A 436 -22.68 -2.05 -3.38
N GLY A 437 -23.75 -2.21 -4.16
CA GLY A 437 -23.82 -1.68 -5.52
C GLY A 437 -24.24 -0.22 -5.52
N TYR A 438 -24.20 0.42 -6.69
CA TYR A 438 -24.56 1.81 -6.82
C TYR A 438 -25.95 1.98 -7.44
N GLU A 439 -26.90 2.45 -6.64
CA GLU A 439 -28.31 2.65 -7.01
C GLU A 439 -28.79 4.07 -6.71
N VAL A 440 -28.53 5.01 -7.62
CA VAL A 440 -28.92 6.42 -7.45
C VAL A 440 -29.38 7.01 -8.77
N LYS A 441 -30.37 7.92 -8.74
CA LYS A 441 -30.87 8.66 -9.93
C LYS A 441 -31.29 7.77 -11.10
N LYS A 442 -31.97 6.65 -10.82
CA LYS A 442 -32.40 5.65 -11.83
C LYS A 442 -31.24 4.95 -12.56
N ARG A 443 -30.01 5.04 -12.03
CA ARG A 443 -28.89 4.22 -12.45
C ARG A 443 -28.72 3.09 -11.46
N THR A 444 -28.74 1.87 -11.97
CA THR A 444 -28.51 0.64 -11.21
C THR A 444 -27.24 0.00 -11.74
N ASN A 445 -26.17 0.03 -10.93
CA ASN A 445 -24.92 -0.68 -11.19
C ASN A 445 -24.67 -1.64 -10.02
N PRO A 446 -25.24 -2.86 -10.06
CA PRO A 446 -25.10 -3.79 -8.97
C PRO A 446 -23.64 -4.22 -8.77
N LEU A 447 -23.25 -4.44 -7.52
CA LEU A 447 -22.03 -5.16 -7.18
C LEU A 447 -22.22 -6.63 -7.55
N THR A 448 -21.38 -7.19 -8.43
CA THR A 448 -21.37 -8.64 -8.67
C THR A 448 -20.19 -9.30 -7.95
N LEU A 449 -20.52 -10.16 -6.97
CA LEU A 449 -19.57 -10.71 -6.01
C LEU A 449 -19.70 -12.23 -5.90
N THR A 450 -18.62 -12.94 -6.18
CA THR A 450 -18.51 -14.38 -5.90
C THR A 450 -17.79 -14.61 -4.58
N LEU A 451 -18.39 -15.43 -3.71
CA LEU A 451 -17.82 -15.88 -2.45
C LEU A 451 -17.64 -17.40 -2.49
N ASP A 452 -16.43 -17.88 -2.25
CA ASP A 452 -16.13 -19.33 -2.23
C ASP A 452 -15.08 -19.67 -1.17
N ASN A 453 -15.43 -20.45 -0.15
CA ASN A 453 -14.53 -20.69 1.00
C ASN A 453 -14.14 -19.37 1.71
N VAL A 454 -15.13 -18.65 2.23
CA VAL A 454 -14.99 -17.36 2.94
C VAL A 454 -15.47 -17.53 4.37
N VAL A 455 -14.53 -17.66 5.30
CA VAL A 455 -14.79 -18.10 6.68
C VAL A 455 -14.35 -17.05 7.68
N PHE A 456 -15.21 -16.80 8.67
CA PHE A 456 -14.90 -16.03 9.86
C PHE A 456 -15.01 -16.93 11.08
N ASP A 457 -13.94 -17.01 11.87
CA ASP A 457 -13.95 -17.70 13.16
C ASP A 457 -14.74 -16.89 14.21
N GLY A 458 -15.37 -17.61 15.14
CA GLY A 458 -16.13 -17.04 16.25
C GLY A 458 -17.36 -16.25 15.80
N THR A 459 -17.57 -15.09 16.42
CA THR A 459 -18.73 -14.22 16.15
C THR A 459 -18.74 -13.72 14.72
N GLN A 460 -19.78 -14.05 13.96
CA GLN A 460 -19.88 -13.61 12.56
C GLN A 460 -19.92 -12.06 12.46
N PRO A 461 -19.31 -11.49 11.40
CA PRO A 461 -19.31 -10.04 11.18
C PRO A 461 -20.73 -9.48 10.97
N ALA A 462 -20.95 -8.24 11.40
CA ALA A 462 -22.16 -7.48 11.08
C ALA A 462 -22.05 -6.85 9.69
N PHE A 463 -23.19 -6.48 9.09
CA PHE A 463 -23.20 -5.61 7.91
C PHE A 463 -23.22 -4.14 8.30
N ASP A 464 -22.56 -3.33 7.49
CA ASP A 464 -22.44 -1.90 7.74
C ASP A 464 -23.77 -1.15 7.61
N VAL A 465 -23.89 -0.06 8.36
CA VAL A 465 -25.08 0.80 8.38
C VAL A 465 -25.04 1.82 7.24
N ALA A 466 -26.18 2.44 6.96
CA ALA A 466 -26.29 3.51 5.97
C ALA A 466 -25.37 4.69 6.34
N HIS A 467 -24.61 5.18 5.37
CA HIS A 467 -23.72 6.32 5.55
C HIS A 467 -23.52 7.10 4.24
N ASN A 468 -23.11 8.37 4.34
CA ASN A 468 -22.82 9.24 3.19
C ASN A 468 -23.93 9.35 2.11
N GLY A 469 -25.18 9.07 2.48
CA GLY A 469 -26.32 9.04 1.56
C GLY A 469 -26.48 7.72 0.79
N GLY A 470 -25.63 6.73 1.04
CA GLY A 470 -25.81 5.34 0.63
C GLY A 470 -26.73 4.56 1.59
N PRO A 471 -27.27 3.40 1.13
CA PRO A 471 -28.12 2.53 1.95
C PRO A 471 -27.30 1.69 2.95
N ALA A 472 -28.00 0.98 3.85
CA ALA A 472 -27.38 -0.05 4.68
C ALA A 472 -27.00 -1.28 3.84
N SER A 473 -25.97 -2.02 4.27
CA SER A 473 -25.48 -3.20 3.56
C SER A 473 -26.22 -4.49 3.98
N PRO A 474 -26.36 -5.49 3.10
CA PRO A 474 -26.10 -5.44 1.65
C PRO A 474 -27.22 -4.75 0.86
N ASN A 475 -26.84 -4.07 -0.22
CA ASN A 475 -27.78 -3.42 -1.13
C ASN A 475 -27.20 -3.37 -2.55
N GLY A 476 -28.04 -3.50 -3.58
CA GLY A 476 -27.61 -3.53 -4.97
C GLY A 476 -26.53 -4.57 -5.23
N THR A 477 -26.58 -5.73 -4.56
CA THR A 477 -25.49 -6.71 -4.58
C THR A 477 -25.99 -8.07 -5.03
N HIS A 478 -25.38 -8.58 -6.09
CA HIS A 478 -25.68 -9.88 -6.68
C HIS A 478 -24.57 -10.86 -6.27
N PHE A 479 -24.90 -11.72 -5.31
CA PHE A 479 -23.99 -12.72 -4.76
C PHE A 479 -24.05 -14.02 -5.56
N THR A 480 -22.88 -14.65 -5.72
CA THR A 480 -22.75 -16.01 -6.20
C THR A 480 -21.92 -16.82 -5.21
N PHE A 481 -22.45 -17.93 -4.71
CA PHE A 481 -21.68 -18.89 -3.93
C PHE A 481 -21.01 -19.89 -4.87
N GLY A 482 -19.68 -20.02 -4.77
CA GLY A 482 -18.87 -20.82 -5.70
C GLY A 482 -19.06 -22.33 -5.58
N GLY A 483 -19.73 -22.83 -4.54
CA GLY A 483 -20.09 -24.24 -4.39
C GLY A 483 -19.00 -25.18 -3.89
N ASN A 484 -17.77 -24.70 -3.66
CA ASN A 484 -16.66 -25.53 -3.23
C ASN A 484 -16.48 -25.50 -1.70
N GLY A 485 -16.23 -24.32 -1.13
CA GLY A 485 -16.05 -24.17 0.32
C GLY A 485 -17.17 -23.40 1.03
N PRO A 486 -17.14 -23.38 2.38
CA PRO A 486 -18.14 -22.72 3.20
C PRO A 486 -18.13 -21.21 3.03
N VAL A 487 -19.27 -20.58 3.29
CA VAL A 487 -19.38 -19.13 3.49
C VAL A 487 -20.06 -18.95 4.84
N SER A 488 -19.29 -18.58 5.88
CA SER A 488 -19.73 -18.73 7.28
C SER A 488 -20.92 -17.84 7.66
N PHE A 489 -21.13 -16.75 6.93
CA PHE A 489 -22.23 -15.80 7.10
C PHE A 489 -23.30 -15.89 5.99
N ALA A 490 -23.33 -16.99 5.20
CA ALA A 490 -24.27 -17.14 4.09
C ALA A 490 -25.74 -16.96 4.51
N ASN A 491 -26.11 -17.44 5.70
CA ASN A 491 -27.48 -17.32 6.23
C ASN A 491 -27.90 -15.87 6.52
N ALA A 492 -26.94 -14.94 6.65
CA ALA A 492 -27.23 -13.52 6.83
C ALA A 492 -27.48 -12.80 5.48
N ILE A 493 -27.12 -13.43 4.35
CA ILE A 493 -27.37 -12.88 3.00
C ILE A 493 -28.75 -13.35 2.53
N VAL A 494 -29.74 -12.46 2.64
CA VAL A 494 -31.13 -12.73 2.27
C VAL A 494 -31.46 -12.05 0.95
N THR A 495 -32.02 -12.80 0.01
CA THR A 495 -32.51 -12.24 -1.26
C THR A 495 -33.63 -11.24 -1.01
N SER A 496 -33.59 -10.09 -1.68
CA SER A 496 -34.55 -9.01 -1.50
C SER A 496 -34.69 -8.22 -2.80
N SER A 497 -35.90 -8.17 -3.35
CA SER A 497 -36.21 -7.33 -4.51
C SER A 497 -36.25 -5.84 -4.14
N THR A 498 -36.52 -5.50 -2.88
CA THR A 498 -36.54 -4.12 -2.39
C THR A 498 -35.15 -3.48 -2.35
N THR A 499 -34.12 -4.27 -2.06
CA THR A 499 -32.73 -3.81 -1.93
C THR A 499 -31.84 -4.33 -3.06
N ASP A 500 -32.42 -4.87 -4.13
CA ASP A 500 -31.73 -5.55 -5.25
C ASP A 500 -30.59 -6.48 -4.79
N VAL A 501 -30.90 -7.32 -3.81
CA VAL A 501 -29.99 -8.38 -3.34
C VAL A 501 -30.42 -9.70 -3.95
N THR A 502 -29.54 -10.31 -4.74
CA THR A 502 -29.76 -11.64 -5.32
C THR A 502 -28.68 -12.60 -4.85
N VAL A 503 -29.04 -13.88 -4.78
CA VAL A 503 -28.13 -14.96 -4.37
C VAL A 503 -28.30 -16.12 -5.32
N THR A 504 -27.19 -16.57 -5.91
CA THR A 504 -27.15 -17.77 -6.77
C THR A 504 -26.11 -18.76 -6.25
N GLY A 505 -26.32 -20.04 -6.53
CA GLY A 505 -25.47 -21.11 -6.00
C GLY A 505 -25.72 -21.42 -4.52
N THR A 506 -24.89 -22.29 -3.95
CA THR A 506 -24.93 -22.66 -2.53
C THR A 506 -23.51 -22.73 -1.98
N PRO A 507 -23.27 -22.47 -0.68
CA PRO A 507 -21.97 -22.72 -0.08
C PRO A 507 -21.60 -24.21 -0.17
N GLY A 508 -20.33 -24.50 -0.37
CA GLY A 508 -19.82 -25.87 -0.39
C GLY A 508 -19.41 -26.39 0.99
N THR A 509 -18.78 -27.55 1.01
CA THR A 509 -18.43 -28.29 2.24
C THR A 509 -16.93 -28.59 2.37
N ALA A 510 -16.09 -28.11 1.44
CA ALA A 510 -14.65 -28.22 1.56
C ALA A 510 -14.14 -27.57 2.86
N ALA A 511 -12.99 -28.01 3.35
CA ALA A 511 -12.42 -27.41 4.56
C ALA A 511 -12.10 -25.92 4.35
N ALA A 512 -12.25 -25.14 5.42
CA ALA A 512 -11.77 -23.77 5.49
C ALA A 512 -10.27 -23.72 5.13
N VAL A 513 -9.83 -22.63 4.49
CA VAL A 513 -8.40 -22.45 4.20
C VAL A 513 -7.60 -22.43 5.51
N ASN A 514 -6.46 -23.11 5.54
CA ASN A 514 -5.64 -23.22 6.75
C ASN A 514 -4.70 -22.02 6.89
N CYS A 515 -4.90 -21.22 7.94
CA CYS A 515 -4.09 -20.03 8.24
C CYS A 515 -3.04 -20.21 9.35
N SER A 516 -2.84 -21.44 9.86
CA SER A 516 -1.91 -21.72 10.97
C SER A 516 -0.47 -21.26 10.71
N ASN A 517 -0.03 -21.24 9.45
CA ASN A 517 1.32 -20.81 9.05
C ASN A 517 1.33 -19.45 8.30
N ALA A 518 0.20 -18.73 8.25
CA ALA A 518 0.13 -17.49 7.47
C ALA A 518 0.88 -16.34 8.14
N PHE A 519 0.84 -16.25 9.47
CA PHE A 519 1.38 -15.14 10.24
C PHE A 519 2.82 -15.40 10.72
N VAL A 520 3.67 -15.85 9.82
CA VAL A 520 5.12 -16.01 10.08
C VAL A 520 5.86 -14.72 9.73
N PRO A 521 6.94 -14.35 10.44
CA PRO A 521 7.80 -13.25 9.98
C PRO A 521 8.33 -13.54 8.58
N LEU A 522 8.30 -12.55 7.69
CA LEU A 522 9.06 -12.63 6.45
C LEU A 522 10.55 -12.77 6.79
N LYS A 523 11.34 -13.39 5.89
CA LYS A 523 12.78 -13.63 6.07
C LYS A 523 13.59 -12.39 6.43
N SER A 524 13.07 -11.19 6.16
CA SER A 524 13.68 -9.92 6.50
C SER A 524 12.63 -8.96 7.04
N VAL A 525 12.56 -8.82 8.36
CA VAL A 525 11.82 -7.73 9.04
C VAL A 525 12.80 -6.56 9.22
N ALA A 526 12.35 -5.33 8.95
CA ALA A 526 13.20 -4.16 9.16
C ALA A 526 13.49 -4.01 10.66
N PRO A 527 14.74 -3.77 11.09
CA PRO A 527 15.07 -3.55 12.50
C PRO A 527 14.34 -2.37 13.14
N THR A 528 13.82 -1.46 12.30
CA THR A 528 13.06 -0.26 12.67
C THR A 528 11.55 -0.51 12.75
N SER A 529 11.11 -1.75 12.53
CA SER A 529 9.71 -2.17 12.54
C SER A 529 9.17 -2.29 13.97
N PRO A 530 8.04 -1.66 14.32
CA PRO A 530 7.44 -1.76 15.66
C PRO A 530 6.50 -2.96 15.85
N ILE A 531 6.31 -3.75 14.79
CA ILE A 531 5.38 -4.88 14.68
C ILE A 531 6.09 -6.23 14.79
#